data_AF-A0A952HNB9-F1
#
_entry.id   AF-A0A952HNB9-F1
#
_cell.length_a   1.000
_cell.length_b   1.000
_cell.length_c   1.000
_cell.angle_alpha   90.00
_cell.angle_beta   90.00
_cell.angle_gamma   90.00
#
_symmetry.space_group_name_H-M   'P 1'
#
loop_
_entity.id
_entity.type
_entity.pdbx_description
1 polymer ?
#
loop_
_entity_poly.entity_id
_entity_poly.type
_entity_poly.pdbx_seq_one_letter_code
_entity_poly.pdbx_strand_id
1 'polypeptide(L)'
;MKELNELNILEDFDYQNEYIREMLRSLLNALDKDLENSYCLRWSNSLGLSNQLSSQRVYALQSVLNIKIDESTEYKAVFVIHTTVSLIVKLLAYSILSHLNNKSIRKTLDKASLKKFLEDIESGIVYREFGIANMCQYDVFSWYLETEFDDELYSLLMVLKDRATQYGISGSIDKDMIRPLYESIVPKSVRHLLGEYYTPQSIADYILSKSKEFLRDDYRAVDPTCGSGTFLLSVIKDKIRLNRIDRILDEVVGIDINPVAVTAAKFNYIFAVYPLLLKNGIKPSDIVIPVYLEDTLFISDSVGKFDLAIGNPPWVRWSDLPMDYKTKIKENLKSKDIFSRDTNYGGIDLNLSALIAYKSAENLLNKGGV
;
A
#
# COMPACT_ATOMS: atom_id res chain seq x y z
N MET A 1 19.26 18.40 -0.74
CA MET A 1 18.16 17.50 -0.32
C MET A 1 16.90 17.97 -1.02
N LYS A 2 16.20 17.09 -1.72
CA LYS A 2 14.94 17.37 -2.41
C LYS A 2 13.80 17.34 -1.39
N GLU A 3 12.85 18.26 -1.52
CA GLU A 3 11.63 18.22 -0.71
C GLU A 3 10.68 17.13 -1.24
N LEU A 4 10.04 16.40 -0.33
CA LEU A 4 8.98 15.46 -0.68
C LEU A 4 7.75 16.21 -1.21
N ASN A 5 7.60 16.24 -2.53
CA ASN A 5 6.41 16.73 -3.21
C ASN A 5 6.19 15.96 -4.52
N GLU A 6 4.98 16.09 -5.06
CA GLU A 6 4.55 15.40 -6.28
C GLU A 6 5.48 15.66 -7.47
N LEU A 7 5.88 16.91 -7.71
CA LEU A 7 6.73 17.27 -8.84
C LEU A 7 8.09 16.57 -8.79
N ASN A 8 8.75 16.61 -7.63
CA ASN A 8 10.06 15.98 -7.45
C ASN A 8 9.98 14.45 -7.59
N ILE A 9 8.95 13.83 -6.99
CA ILE A 9 8.75 12.38 -7.07
C ILE A 9 8.54 11.94 -8.53
N LEU A 10 7.69 12.65 -9.28
CA LEU A 10 7.43 12.31 -10.68
C LEU A 10 8.65 12.58 -11.57
N GLU A 11 9.43 13.62 -11.31
CA GLU A 11 10.68 13.88 -12.03
C GLU A 11 11.66 12.69 -11.93
N ASP A 12 11.83 12.12 -10.73
CA ASP A 12 12.81 11.06 -10.50
C ASP A 12 12.31 9.65 -10.86
N PHE A 13 11.01 9.40 -10.68
CA PHE A 13 10.46 8.04 -10.63
C PHE A 13 9.28 7.77 -11.58
N ASP A 14 8.82 8.75 -12.37
CA ASP A 14 7.76 8.50 -13.34
C ASP A 14 8.15 7.47 -14.42
N TYR A 15 7.16 6.77 -14.99
CA TYR A 15 7.40 5.79 -16.05
C TYR A 15 7.95 6.41 -17.35
N GLN A 16 7.85 7.72 -17.56
CA GLN A 16 8.49 8.40 -18.69
C GLN A 16 10.00 8.56 -18.50
N ASN A 17 10.50 8.37 -17.28
CA ASN A 17 11.93 8.35 -16.99
C ASN A 17 12.53 7.04 -17.52
N GLU A 18 13.39 7.12 -18.55
CA GLU A 18 13.93 5.93 -19.23
C GLU A 18 14.67 5.00 -18.24
N TYR A 19 15.33 5.57 -17.24
CA TYR A 19 15.97 4.81 -16.18
C TYR A 19 14.98 3.92 -15.39
N ILE A 20 13.75 4.39 -15.15
CA ILE A 20 12.70 3.57 -14.51
C ILE A 20 12.23 2.47 -15.45
N ARG A 21 12.13 2.74 -16.76
CA ARG A 21 11.81 1.70 -17.76
C ARG A 21 12.89 0.64 -17.86
N GLU A 22 14.17 1.03 -17.81
CA GLU A 22 15.30 0.10 -17.75
C GLU A 22 15.23 -0.75 -16.48
N MET A 23 14.99 -0.14 -15.31
CA MET A 23 14.77 -0.87 -14.06
C MET A 23 13.65 -1.91 -14.18
N LEU A 24 12.49 -1.53 -14.72
CA LEU A 24 11.36 -2.44 -14.88
C LEU A 24 11.70 -3.61 -15.80
N ARG A 25 12.40 -3.36 -16.92
CA ARG A 25 12.82 -4.41 -17.86
C ARG A 25 13.89 -5.32 -17.27
N SER A 26 14.86 -4.76 -16.55
CA SER A 26 15.92 -5.53 -15.89
C SER A 26 15.34 -6.45 -14.82
N LEU A 27 14.42 -5.94 -13.98
CA LEU A 27 13.69 -6.77 -13.02
C LEU A 27 12.81 -7.82 -13.71
N LEU A 28 12.13 -7.49 -14.81
CA LEU A 28 11.34 -8.48 -15.54
C LEU A 28 12.21 -9.63 -16.08
N ASN A 29 13.42 -9.32 -16.58
CA ASN A 29 14.36 -10.31 -17.08
C ASN A 29 14.97 -11.15 -15.94
N ALA A 30 15.16 -10.57 -14.76
CA ALA A 30 15.67 -11.26 -13.58
C ALA A 30 14.64 -12.19 -12.92
N LEU A 31 13.36 -12.05 -13.23
CA LEU A 31 12.29 -12.89 -12.69
C LEU A 31 12.26 -14.26 -13.40
N ASP A 32 13.08 -15.18 -12.92
CA ASP A 32 13.09 -16.57 -13.40
C ASP A 32 11.83 -17.36 -13.00
N LYS A 33 11.75 -18.60 -13.49
CA LYS A 33 10.57 -19.46 -13.29
C LYS A 33 10.37 -19.88 -11.83
N ASP A 34 11.45 -20.05 -11.06
CA ASP A 34 11.36 -20.48 -9.67
C ASP A 34 10.88 -19.32 -8.79
N LEU A 35 11.38 -18.12 -9.06
CA LEU A 35 10.95 -16.87 -8.41
C LEU A 35 9.52 -16.50 -8.81
N GLU A 36 9.13 -16.71 -10.06
CA GLU A 36 7.75 -16.55 -10.52
C GLU A 36 6.78 -17.41 -9.70
N ASN A 37 7.06 -18.71 -9.60
CA ASN A 37 6.21 -19.65 -8.86
C ASN A 37 6.19 -19.31 -7.36
N SER A 38 7.32 -18.86 -6.83
CA SER A 38 7.48 -18.58 -5.40
C SER A 38 6.90 -17.23 -4.99
N TYR A 39 6.92 -16.20 -5.82
CA TYR A 39 6.54 -14.84 -5.40
C TYR A 39 5.38 -14.27 -6.22
N CYS A 40 5.55 -14.20 -7.55
CA CYS A 40 4.55 -13.61 -8.44
C CYS A 40 3.21 -14.35 -8.38
N LEU A 41 3.22 -15.68 -8.40
CA LEU A 41 1.99 -16.47 -8.33
C LEU A 41 1.28 -16.30 -6.98
N ARG A 42 2.02 -16.31 -5.86
CA ARG A 42 1.45 -16.05 -4.52
C ARG A 42 0.79 -14.66 -4.45
N TRP A 43 1.47 -13.64 -4.96
CA TRP A 43 0.94 -12.28 -5.04
C TRP A 43 -0.34 -12.22 -5.88
N SER A 44 -0.32 -12.76 -7.10
CA SER A 44 -1.48 -12.73 -7.99
C SER A 44 -2.71 -13.44 -7.40
N ASN A 45 -2.49 -14.58 -6.73
CA ASN A 45 -3.52 -15.34 -6.04
C ASN A 45 -4.09 -14.59 -4.83
N SER A 46 -3.24 -13.89 -4.06
CA SER A 46 -3.68 -13.10 -2.90
C SER A 46 -4.60 -11.94 -3.27
N LEU A 47 -4.40 -11.35 -4.45
CA LEU A 47 -5.22 -10.23 -4.93
C LEU A 47 -6.48 -10.68 -5.69
N GLY A 48 -6.66 -11.99 -5.87
CA GLY A 48 -7.79 -12.52 -6.60
C GLY A 48 -7.89 -11.94 -8.02
N LEU A 49 -6.77 -11.82 -8.72
CA LEU A 49 -6.79 -11.34 -10.10
C LEU A 49 -7.33 -12.45 -11.03
N SER A 50 -8.33 -12.13 -11.85
CA SER A 50 -8.87 -13.08 -12.84
C SER A 50 -7.89 -13.23 -14.01
N ASN A 51 -7.71 -14.46 -14.53
CA ASN A 51 -6.77 -14.79 -15.63
C ASN A 51 -7.21 -14.29 -17.02
N GLN A 52 -8.21 -13.40 -17.10
CA GLN A 52 -8.70 -12.94 -18.40
C GLN A 52 -7.85 -11.77 -18.90
N LEU A 53 -7.04 -12.05 -19.92
CA LEU A 53 -6.33 -11.07 -20.74
C LEU A 53 -7.24 -9.90 -21.15
N SER A 54 -6.73 -8.67 -21.01
CA SER A 54 -7.38 -7.47 -21.51
C SER A 54 -6.46 -6.74 -22.47
N SER A 55 -6.90 -6.57 -23.72
CA SER A 55 -6.14 -5.82 -24.74
C SER A 55 -5.79 -4.40 -24.28
N GLN A 56 -6.65 -3.78 -23.46
CA GLN A 56 -6.39 -2.46 -22.88
C GLN A 56 -5.26 -2.47 -21.84
N ARG A 57 -5.17 -3.52 -21.02
CA ARG A 57 -4.10 -3.67 -20.02
C ARG A 57 -2.77 -3.98 -20.70
N VAL A 58 -2.78 -4.90 -21.66
CA VAL A 58 -1.62 -5.23 -22.49
C VAL A 58 -1.06 -3.96 -23.14
N TYR A 59 -1.89 -3.19 -23.86
CA TYR A 59 -1.43 -1.95 -24.51
C TYR A 59 -0.84 -0.94 -23.51
N ALA A 60 -1.48 -0.78 -22.34
CA ALA A 60 -1.02 0.16 -21.33
C ALA A 60 0.33 -0.28 -20.72
N LEU A 61 0.48 -1.56 -20.38
CA LEU A 61 1.72 -2.12 -19.86
C LEU A 61 2.87 -2.08 -20.89
N GLN A 62 2.57 -2.34 -22.17
CA GLN A 62 3.55 -2.15 -23.25
C GLN A 62 4.06 -0.70 -23.30
N SER A 63 3.17 0.27 -23.06
CA SER A 63 3.54 1.68 -23.06
C SER A 63 4.41 2.07 -21.86
N VAL A 64 4.22 1.42 -20.71
CA VAL A 64 5.02 1.63 -19.49
C VAL A 64 6.39 0.99 -19.61
N LEU A 65 6.48 -0.29 -19.98
CA LEU A 65 7.74 -1.03 -20.03
C LEU A 65 8.51 -0.85 -21.34
N ASN A 66 7.87 -0.31 -22.39
CA ASN A 66 8.43 -0.18 -23.74
C ASN A 66 8.93 -1.50 -24.34
N ILE A 67 8.18 -2.58 -24.10
CA ILE A 67 8.40 -3.92 -24.65
C ILE A 67 7.07 -4.52 -25.11
N LYS A 68 7.10 -5.61 -25.87
CA LYS A 68 5.90 -6.37 -26.18
C LYS A 68 5.39 -7.10 -24.93
N ILE A 69 4.09 -7.03 -24.66
CA ILE A 69 3.42 -7.74 -23.57
C ILE A 69 2.44 -8.74 -24.19
N ASP A 70 2.39 -9.93 -23.61
CA ASP A 70 1.50 -11.03 -23.95
C ASP A 70 0.91 -11.64 -22.67
N GLU A 71 0.12 -12.71 -22.83
CA GLU A 71 -0.52 -13.43 -21.72
C GLU A 71 0.45 -13.85 -20.61
N SER A 72 1.64 -14.30 -21.00
CA SER A 72 2.63 -14.85 -20.08
C SER A 72 3.41 -13.77 -19.33
N THR A 73 3.44 -12.55 -19.86
CA THR A 73 4.23 -11.44 -19.34
C THR A 73 3.37 -10.38 -18.65
N GLU A 74 2.06 -10.36 -18.88
CA GLU A 74 1.14 -9.33 -18.34
C GLU A 74 1.23 -9.23 -16.81
N TYR A 75 1.01 -10.32 -16.08
CA TYR A 75 1.04 -10.31 -14.61
C TYR A 75 2.44 -10.08 -14.06
N LYS A 76 3.47 -10.57 -14.75
CA LYS A 76 4.86 -10.33 -14.39
C LYS A 76 5.19 -8.85 -14.47
N ALA A 77 4.72 -8.17 -15.51
CA ALA A 77 4.88 -6.74 -15.69
C ALA A 77 4.23 -5.95 -14.54
N VAL A 78 3.00 -6.31 -14.14
CA VAL A 78 2.35 -5.67 -12.98
C VAL A 78 3.14 -5.95 -11.69
N PHE A 79 3.60 -7.19 -11.50
CA PHE A 79 4.36 -7.59 -10.32
C PHE A 79 5.69 -6.84 -10.19
N VAL A 80 6.44 -6.66 -11.28
CA VAL A 80 7.70 -5.88 -11.23
C VAL A 80 7.44 -4.38 -11.07
N ILE A 81 6.35 -3.84 -11.64
CA ILE A 81 5.92 -2.47 -11.36
C ILE A 81 5.67 -2.27 -9.86
N HIS A 82 4.89 -3.16 -9.24
CA HIS A 82 4.62 -3.13 -7.80
C HIS A 82 5.89 -3.31 -6.97
N THR A 83 6.81 -4.17 -7.42
CA THR A 83 8.14 -4.34 -6.80
C THR A 83 8.91 -3.02 -6.80
N THR A 84 8.99 -2.35 -7.95
CA THR A 84 9.68 -1.07 -8.09
C THR A 84 9.05 0.02 -7.22
N VAL A 85 7.71 0.16 -7.24
CA VAL A 85 7.01 1.14 -6.39
C VAL A 85 7.25 0.85 -4.90
N SER A 86 7.11 -0.40 -4.48
CA SER A 86 7.36 -0.81 -3.09
C SER A 86 8.76 -0.43 -2.64
N LEU A 87 9.78 -0.77 -3.46
CA LEU A 87 11.17 -0.43 -3.16
C LEU A 87 11.40 1.09 -3.08
N ILE A 88 10.83 1.88 -4.01
CA ILE A 88 10.93 3.35 -3.97
C ILE A 88 10.36 3.89 -2.66
N VAL A 89 9.15 3.46 -2.27
CA VAL A 89 8.49 3.93 -1.05
C VAL A 89 9.30 3.60 0.20
N LYS A 90 9.87 2.38 0.27
CA LYS A 90 10.73 1.95 1.37
C LYS A 90 12.00 2.81 1.45
N LEU A 91 12.68 3.05 0.33
CA LEU A 91 13.87 3.90 0.28
C LEU A 91 13.58 5.37 0.64
N LEU A 92 12.47 5.93 0.13
CA LEU A 92 12.00 7.27 0.50
C LEU A 92 11.76 7.36 2.01
N ALA A 93 11.10 6.35 2.60
CA ALA A 93 10.87 6.32 4.04
C ALA A 93 12.18 6.34 4.84
N TYR A 94 13.17 5.55 4.41
CA TYR A 94 14.49 5.52 5.04
C TYR A 94 15.20 6.88 4.92
N SER A 95 15.10 7.53 3.76
CA SER A 95 15.66 8.86 3.51
C SER A 95 15.09 9.91 4.46
N ILE A 96 13.77 10.00 4.53
CA ILE A 96 13.08 11.02 5.32
C ILE A 96 13.31 10.80 6.81
N LEU A 97 13.27 9.55 7.29
CA LEU A 97 13.60 9.24 8.68
C LEU A 97 15.06 9.58 9.00
N SER A 98 15.99 9.29 8.10
CA SER A 98 17.40 9.69 8.27
C SER A 98 17.53 11.21 8.37
N HIS A 99 16.85 11.96 7.51
CA HIS A 99 16.82 13.41 7.55
C HIS A 99 16.25 13.97 8.86
N LEU A 100 15.05 13.52 9.26
CA LEU A 100 14.38 13.99 10.48
C LEU A 100 15.18 13.71 11.76
N ASN A 101 16.05 12.70 11.74
CA ASN A 101 16.90 12.33 12.87
C ASN A 101 18.37 12.75 12.69
N ASN A 102 18.70 13.59 11.69
CA ASN A 102 20.05 14.03 11.38
C ASN A 102 21.07 12.88 11.22
N LYS A 103 20.65 11.73 10.69
CA LYS A 103 21.53 10.61 10.37
C LYS A 103 21.97 10.68 8.90
N SER A 104 23.22 10.29 8.65
CA SER A 104 23.73 10.14 7.29
C SER A 104 23.20 8.87 6.63
N ILE A 105 22.98 8.94 5.33
CA ILE A 105 22.66 7.79 4.49
C ILE A 105 23.86 6.85 4.46
N ARG A 106 23.62 5.56 4.68
CA ARG A 106 24.67 4.52 4.58
C ARG A 106 25.26 4.47 3.17
N LYS A 107 26.58 4.47 3.09
CA LYS A 107 27.32 4.37 1.82
C LYS A 107 27.36 2.92 1.35
N THR A 108 27.28 2.74 0.03
CA THR A 108 27.37 1.45 -0.67
C THR A 108 28.40 1.60 -1.77
N LEU A 109 29.45 0.77 -1.77
CA LEU A 109 30.62 0.91 -2.66
C LEU A 109 30.71 -0.17 -3.73
N ASP A 110 30.03 -1.30 -3.51
CA ASP A 110 30.08 -2.50 -4.33
C ASP A 110 28.75 -3.26 -4.28
N LYS A 111 28.65 -4.34 -5.08
CA LYS A 111 27.47 -5.21 -5.15
C LYS A 111 27.08 -5.78 -3.80
N ALA A 112 28.05 -6.25 -3.01
CA ALA A 112 27.81 -6.89 -1.73
C ALA A 112 27.25 -5.90 -0.70
N SER A 113 27.83 -4.70 -0.60
CA SER A 113 27.36 -3.65 0.29
C SER A 113 25.99 -3.09 -0.13
N LEU A 114 25.70 -2.98 -1.43
CA LEU A 114 24.36 -2.61 -1.91
C LEU A 114 23.33 -3.70 -1.57
N LYS A 115 23.62 -4.96 -1.85
CA LYS A 115 22.72 -6.07 -1.53
C LYS A 115 22.43 -6.12 -0.04
N LYS A 116 23.47 -5.99 0.81
CA LYS A 116 23.30 -5.92 2.26
C LYS A 116 22.46 -4.73 2.71
N PHE A 117 22.67 -3.56 2.11
CA PHE A 117 21.84 -2.38 2.39
C PHE A 117 20.37 -2.62 2.05
N LEU A 118 20.09 -3.26 0.91
CA LEU A 118 18.72 -3.56 0.48
C LEU A 118 18.07 -4.66 1.34
N GLU A 119 18.82 -5.68 1.78
CA GLU A 119 18.37 -6.65 2.80
C GLU A 119 17.97 -5.95 4.11
N ASP A 120 18.77 -4.98 4.54
CA ASP A 120 18.51 -4.20 5.75
C ASP A 120 17.28 -3.29 5.62
N ILE A 121 17.00 -2.80 4.40
CA ILE A 121 15.76 -2.08 4.06
C ILE A 121 14.56 -3.03 4.11
N GLU A 122 14.62 -4.14 3.37
CA GLU A 122 13.51 -5.10 3.23
C GLU A 122 13.18 -5.81 4.56
N SER A 123 14.19 -6.19 5.35
CA SER A 123 14.01 -6.77 6.69
C SER A 123 13.43 -5.80 7.71
N GLY A 124 13.47 -4.50 7.43
CA GLY A 124 13.00 -3.46 8.32
C GLY A 124 13.98 -3.06 9.43
N ILE A 125 15.18 -3.66 9.51
CA ILE A 125 16.11 -3.46 10.63
C ILE A 125 16.57 -2.00 10.75
N VAL A 126 16.73 -1.29 9.63
CA VAL A 126 17.13 0.13 9.63
C VAL A 126 16.08 1.04 10.24
N TYR A 127 14.80 0.70 10.14
CA TYR A 127 13.71 1.52 10.67
C TYR A 127 13.59 1.41 12.18
N ARG A 128 14.03 0.29 12.76
CA ARG A 128 14.09 0.11 14.22
C ARG A 128 15.05 1.08 14.87
N GLU A 129 16.09 1.51 14.16
CA GLU A 129 17.00 2.55 14.66
C GLU A 129 16.36 3.93 14.78
N PHE A 130 15.19 4.12 14.14
CA PHE A 130 14.34 5.31 14.26
C PHE A 130 13.13 5.06 15.16
N GLY A 131 13.13 3.94 15.90
CA GLY A 131 12.05 3.57 16.81
C GLY A 131 10.79 3.06 16.12
N ILE A 132 10.86 2.62 14.85
CA ILE A 132 9.72 2.06 14.12
C ILE A 132 9.91 0.55 13.92
N ALA A 133 9.04 -0.25 14.51
CA ALA A 133 9.18 -1.69 14.60
C ALA A 133 8.76 -2.43 13.32
N ASN A 134 7.75 -1.92 12.60
CA ASN A 134 7.05 -2.65 11.53
C ASN A 134 6.89 -1.85 10.22
N MET A 135 7.81 -0.91 9.92
CA MET A 135 7.77 -0.16 8.65
C MET A 135 7.85 -1.13 7.45
N CYS A 136 8.82 -2.04 7.49
CA CYS A 136 9.04 -3.07 6.49
C CYS A 136 9.24 -4.44 7.16
N GLN A 137 8.95 -5.48 6.41
CA GLN A 137 9.31 -6.87 6.66
C GLN A 137 9.46 -7.53 5.30
N TYR A 138 10.25 -8.62 5.19
CA TYR A 138 10.34 -9.36 3.94
C TYR A 138 8.94 -9.74 3.44
N ASP A 139 8.65 -9.35 2.22
CA ASP A 139 7.34 -9.54 1.59
C ASP A 139 7.52 -10.11 0.17
N VAL A 140 6.42 -10.22 -0.58
CA VAL A 140 6.46 -10.76 -1.93
C VAL A 140 7.32 -9.93 -2.90
N PHE A 141 7.55 -8.65 -2.60
CA PHE A 141 8.31 -7.72 -3.42
C PHE A 141 9.80 -7.66 -3.07
N SER A 142 10.25 -8.35 -2.01
CA SER A 142 11.67 -8.48 -1.69
C SER A 142 12.41 -9.52 -2.57
N TRP A 143 11.70 -10.17 -3.49
CA TRP A 143 12.20 -11.30 -4.31
C TRP A 143 13.47 -10.99 -5.11
N TYR A 144 13.68 -9.74 -5.51
CA TYR A 144 14.86 -9.34 -6.29
C TYR A 144 16.15 -9.60 -5.52
N LEU A 145 16.12 -9.66 -4.18
CA LEU A 145 17.27 -10.02 -3.35
C LEU A 145 17.73 -11.48 -3.54
N GLU A 146 16.86 -12.37 -4.00
CA GLU A 146 17.21 -13.77 -4.29
C GLU A 146 17.97 -13.90 -5.63
N THR A 147 18.00 -12.83 -6.43
CA THR A 147 18.73 -12.82 -7.71
C THR A 147 20.21 -12.48 -7.53
N GLU A 148 21.03 -12.94 -8.48
CA GLU A 148 22.38 -12.41 -8.69
C GLU A 148 22.28 -11.03 -9.32
N PHE A 149 22.90 -10.02 -8.70
CA PHE A 149 22.95 -8.69 -9.30
C PHE A 149 24.02 -8.68 -10.40
N ASP A 150 23.58 -8.85 -11.64
CA ASP A 150 24.41 -8.54 -12.80
C ASP A 150 24.81 -7.04 -12.80
N ASP A 151 25.73 -6.66 -13.70
CA ASP A 151 26.25 -5.29 -13.71
C ASP A 151 25.17 -4.24 -14.04
N GLU A 152 24.16 -4.62 -14.83
CA GLU A 152 23.05 -3.76 -15.22
C GLU A 152 22.11 -3.52 -14.03
N LEU A 153 21.57 -4.59 -13.44
CA LEU A 153 20.67 -4.52 -12.30
C LEU A 153 21.33 -3.85 -11.09
N TYR A 154 22.62 -4.14 -10.85
CA TYR A 154 23.39 -3.46 -9.81
C TYR A 154 23.45 -1.94 -10.03
N SER A 155 23.82 -1.51 -11.24
CA SER A 155 23.93 -0.09 -11.59
C SER A 155 22.59 0.60 -11.48
N LEU A 156 21.53 -0.07 -11.93
CA LEU A 156 20.16 0.41 -11.79
C LEU A 156 19.81 0.55 -10.31
N LEU A 157 19.91 -0.49 -9.49
CA LEU A 157 19.55 -0.42 -8.06
C LEU A 157 20.34 0.65 -7.29
N MET A 158 21.62 0.85 -7.64
CA MET A 158 22.44 1.91 -7.05
C MET A 158 21.88 3.31 -7.34
N VAL A 159 21.52 3.59 -8.59
CA VAL A 159 20.91 4.88 -8.97
C VAL A 159 19.56 5.07 -8.29
N LEU A 160 18.76 4.01 -8.10
CA LEU A 160 17.44 4.09 -7.46
C LEU A 160 17.60 4.51 -6.02
N LYS A 161 18.50 3.82 -5.31
CA LYS A 161 18.90 4.13 -3.95
C LYS A 161 19.37 5.58 -3.87
N ASP A 162 20.29 6.00 -4.72
CA ASP A 162 20.90 7.32 -4.63
C ASP A 162 19.91 8.45 -4.94
N ARG A 163 18.92 8.24 -5.83
CA ARG A 163 17.83 9.21 -6.05
C ARG A 163 16.87 9.25 -4.85
N ALA A 164 16.38 8.09 -4.40
CA ALA A 164 15.39 8.00 -3.33
C ALA A 164 15.95 8.47 -1.97
N THR A 165 17.26 8.35 -1.74
CA THR A 165 17.92 8.78 -0.51
C THR A 165 18.31 10.26 -0.48
N GLN A 166 17.83 11.06 -1.43
CA GLN A 166 18.01 12.52 -1.45
C GLN A 166 16.79 13.29 -0.94
N TYR A 167 15.74 12.60 -0.49
CA TYR A 167 14.48 13.20 -0.07
C TYR A 167 14.45 13.53 1.42
N GLY A 168 13.85 14.67 1.74
CA GLY A 168 13.53 15.11 3.09
C GLY A 168 12.13 15.72 3.16
N ILE A 169 11.74 16.18 4.35
CA ILE A 169 10.46 16.83 4.58
C ILE A 169 10.63 17.97 5.58
N SER A 170 9.89 19.06 5.37
CA SER A 170 9.94 20.26 6.21
C SER A 170 8.93 20.23 7.36
N GLY A 171 7.99 19.28 7.36
CA GLY A 171 6.89 19.18 8.34
C GLY A 171 6.16 17.85 8.27
N SER A 172 4.95 17.78 8.84
CA SER A 172 4.07 16.62 8.69
C SER A 172 3.34 16.65 7.36
N ILE A 173 3.08 15.46 6.80
CA ILE A 173 2.19 15.35 5.65
C ILE A 173 0.73 15.40 6.08
N ASP A 174 -0.12 15.86 5.18
CA ASP A 174 -1.57 15.96 5.36
C ASP A 174 -2.35 15.41 4.15
N LYS A 175 -1.66 14.81 3.18
CA LYS A 175 -2.26 14.18 2.01
C LYS A 175 -1.38 13.02 1.57
N ASP A 176 -1.95 12.20 0.71
CA ASP A 176 -1.25 11.06 0.14
C ASP A 176 -0.12 11.51 -0.79
N MET A 177 1.12 11.22 -0.38
CA MET A 177 2.32 11.59 -1.14
C MET A 177 2.77 10.51 -2.12
N ILE A 178 2.23 9.30 -2.01
CA ILE A 178 2.64 8.14 -2.81
C ILE A 178 1.68 7.89 -3.98
N ARG A 179 0.41 8.28 -3.85
CA ARG A 179 -0.58 8.14 -4.92
C ARG A 179 -0.09 8.70 -6.27
N PRO A 180 0.50 9.90 -6.38
CA PRO A 180 0.94 10.40 -7.69
C PRO A 180 1.94 9.47 -8.38
N LEU A 181 2.94 8.95 -7.64
CA LEU A 181 3.89 7.95 -8.13
C LEU A 181 3.18 6.69 -8.60
N TYR A 182 2.28 6.17 -7.78
CA TYR A 182 1.57 4.94 -8.09
C TYR A 182 0.67 5.10 -9.33
N GLU A 183 -0.09 6.19 -9.42
CA GLU A 183 -0.97 6.46 -10.57
C GLU A 183 -0.19 6.74 -11.86
N SER A 184 1.07 7.18 -11.74
CA SER A 184 1.92 7.43 -12.90
C SER A 184 2.49 6.12 -13.45
N ILE A 185 3.00 5.22 -12.60
CA ILE A 185 3.60 3.96 -13.05
C ILE A 185 2.55 2.86 -13.30
N VAL A 186 1.49 2.79 -12.48
CA VAL A 186 0.44 1.76 -12.59
C VAL A 186 -0.71 2.27 -13.45
N PRO A 187 -0.91 1.71 -14.66
CA PRO A 187 -1.94 2.22 -15.57
C PRO A 187 -3.34 2.09 -14.99
N LYS A 188 -4.22 3.03 -15.36
CA LYS A 188 -5.62 3.04 -14.92
C LYS A 188 -6.36 1.71 -15.17
N SER A 189 -6.09 1.06 -16.30
CA SER A 189 -6.70 -0.24 -16.64
C SER A 189 -6.26 -1.37 -15.72
N VAL A 190 -5.03 -1.32 -15.19
CA VAL A 190 -4.51 -2.25 -14.18
C VAL A 190 -5.11 -1.93 -12.81
N ARG A 191 -5.15 -0.65 -12.42
CA ARG A 191 -5.78 -0.21 -11.16
C ARG A 191 -7.25 -0.60 -11.07
N HIS A 192 -8.01 -0.44 -12.15
CA HIS A 192 -9.40 -0.89 -12.22
C HIS A 192 -9.55 -2.40 -12.03
N LEU A 193 -8.63 -3.22 -12.55
CA LEU A 193 -8.64 -4.66 -12.32
C LEU A 193 -8.42 -5.00 -10.83
N LEU A 194 -7.56 -4.22 -10.17
CA LEU A 194 -7.28 -4.33 -8.73
C LEU A 194 -8.41 -3.75 -7.85
N GLY A 195 -9.48 -3.21 -8.45
CA GLY A 195 -10.57 -2.55 -7.72
C GLY A 195 -10.18 -1.19 -7.11
N GLU A 196 -9.07 -0.61 -7.56
CA GLU A 196 -8.47 0.59 -6.96
C GLU A 196 -9.07 1.88 -7.52
N TYR A 197 -9.83 2.57 -6.67
CA TYR A 197 -10.37 3.91 -6.93
C TYR A 197 -9.94 4.86 -5.82
N TYR A 198 -9.06 5.80 -6.13
CA TYR A 198 -8.53 6.72 -5.14
C TYR A 198 -9.53 7.81 -4.76
N THR A 199 -9.77 7.94 -3.47
CA THR A 199 -10.58 9.02 -2.88
C THR A 199 -9.76 10.31 -2.84
N PRO A 200 -10.27 11.45 -3.36
CA PRO A 200 -9.63 12.74 -3.12
C PRO A 200 -9.63 13.09 -1.63
N GLN A 201 -8.55 13.70 -1.13
CA GLN A 201 -8.41 14.03 0.30
C GLN A 201 -9.57 14.88 0.84
N SER A 202 -10.06 15.84 0.05
CA SER A 202 -11.19 16.71 0.43
C SER A 202 -12.51 15.95 0.59
N ILE A 203 -12.71 14.85 -0.14
CA ILE A 203 -13.89 14.00 -0.02
C ILE A 203 -13.80 13.17 1.26
N ALA A 204 -12.63 12.61 1.58
CA ALA A 204 -12.41 11.90 2.83
C ALA A 204 -12.62 12.82 4.04
N ASP A 205 -12.08 14.04 3.99
CA ASP A 205 -12.25 15.05 5.04
C ASP A 205 -13.74 15.43 5.21
N TYR A 206 -14.49 15.56 4.10
CA TYR A 206 -15.93 15.81 4.13
C TYR A 206 -16.73 14.65 4.75
N ILE A 207 -16.48 13.41 4.32
CA ILE A 207 -17.18 12.24 4.85
C ILE A 207 -16.92 12.11 6.36
N LEU A 208 -15.67 12.27 6.81
CA LEU A 208 -15.35 12.25 8.24
C LEU A 208 -16.12 13.34 9.00
N SER A 209 -16.22 14.56 8.45
CA SER A 209 -16.98 15.64 9.08
C SER A 209 -18.46 15.30 9.29
N LYS A 210 -19.05 14.50 8.38
CA LYS A 210 -20.42 14.01 8.49
C LYS A 210 -20.56 12.85 9.46
N SER A 211 -19.64 11.90 9.46
CA SER A 211 -19.61 10.82 10.45
C SER A 211 -19.48 11.37 11.88
N LYS A 212 -18.74 12.47 12.07
CA LYS A 212 -18.57 13.14 13.36
C LYS A 212 -19.86 13.70 13.95
N GLU A 213 -20.92 13.93 13.16
CA GLU A 213 -22.24 14.34 13.69
C GLU A 213 -22.86 13.25 14.58
N PHE A 214 -22.39 12.00 14.48
CA PHE A 214 -22.87 10.84 15.22
C PHE A 214 -21.85 10.29 16.24
N LEU A 215 -20.68 10.92 16.36
CA LEU A 215 -19.56 10.44 17.18
C LEU A 215 -19.17 11.44 18.26
N ARG A 216 -18.57 10.92 19.33
CA ARG A 216 -17.85 11.74 20.32
C ARG A 216 -16.44 12.05 19.79
N ASP A 217 -15.75 12.99 20.45
CA ASP A 217 -14.34 13.30 20.16
C ASP A 217 -13.38 12.19 20.61
N ASP A 218 -13.82 11.37 21.55
CA ASP A 218 -13.19 10.12 21.94
C ASP A 218 -13.77 8.96 21.13
N TYR A 219 -13.04 8.54 20.10
CA TYR A 219 -13.49 7.51 19.17
C TYR A 219 -12.31 6.74 18.59
N ARG A 220 -12.49 5.45 18.35
CA ARG A 220 -11.56 4.61 17.59
C ARG A 220 -12.06 4.43 16.17
N ALA A 221 -11.20 4.59 15.17
CA ALA A 221 -11.57 4.47 13.76
C ALA A 221 -10.78 3.37 13.06
N VAL A 222 -11.44 2.71 12.11
CA VAL A 222 -10.82 1.78 11.17
C VAL A 222 -11.20 2.12 9.74
N ASP A 223 -10.22 2.09 8.84
CA ASP A 223 -10.46 1.95 7.41
C ASP A 223 -10.18 0.51 6.98
N PRO A 224 -11.21 -0.29 6.68
CA PRO A 224 -11.06 -1.72 6.38
C PRO A 224 -10.52 -2.00 4.97
N THR A 225 -10.34 -0.97 4.14
CA THR A 225 -9.79 -1.08 2.78
C THR A 225 -8.99 0.18 2.50
N CYS A 226 -7.97 0.42 3.33
CA CYS A 226 -7.41 1.74 3.50
C CYS A 226 -6.66 2.28 2.28
N GLY A 227 -6.36 1.43 1.30
CA GLY A 227 -5.52 1.78 0.18
C GLY A 227 -4.20 2.37 0.69
N SER A 228 -3.82 3.51 0.15
CA SER A 228 -2.68 4.32 0.56
C SER A 228 -2.95 5.25 1.76
N GLY A 229 -4.11 5.12 2.43
CA GLY A 229 -4.37 5.72 3.74
C GLY A 229 -5.05 7.09 3.72
N THR A 230 -5.80 7.45 2.67
CA THR A 230 -6.45 8.78 2.56
C THR A 230 -7.39 9.08 3.75
N PHE A 231 -8.25 8.13 4.14
CA PHE A 231 -9.13 8.31 5.30
C PHE A 231 -8.36 8.24 6.62
N LEU A 232 -7.31 7.42 6.71
CA LEU A 232 -6.42 7.41 7.88
C LEU A 232 -5.83 8.81 8.10
N LEU A 233 -5.37 9.48 7.04
CA LEU A 233 -4.88 10.86 7.11
C LEU A 233 -5.98 11.83 7.58
N SER A 234 -7.22 11.70 7.11
CA SER A 234 -8.35 12.52 7.58
C SER A 234 -8.58 12.35 9.09
N VAL A 235 -8.58 11.11 9.59
CA VAL A 235 -8.75 10.82 11.02
C VAL A 235 -7.55 11.34 11.82
N ILE A 236 -6.32 11.13 11.34
CA ILE A 236 -5.09 11.65 11.97
C ILE A 236 -5.17 13.18 12.11
N LYS A 237 -5.57 13.91 11.06
CA LYS A 237 -5.77 15.36 11.13
C LYS A 237 -6.78 15.76 12.19
N ASP A 238 -7.91 15.04 12.28
CA ASP A 238 -8.92 15.31 13.31
C ASP A 238 -8.36 15.09 14.72
N LYS A 239 -7.62 14.00 14.94
CA LYS A 239 -6.95 13.72 16.24
C LYS A 239 -5.92 14.79 16.59
N ILE A 240 -5.14 15.27 15.63
CA ILE A 240 -4.20 16.38 15.83
C ILE A 240 -4.95 17.65 16.23
N ARG A 241 -6.03 17.99 15.52
CA ARG A 241 -6.88 19.16 15.83
C ARG A 241 -7.48 19.10 17.23
N LEU A 242 -7.82 17.89 17.69
CA LEU A 242 -8.35 17.63 19.04
C LEU A 242 -7.26 17.52 20.12
N ASN A 243 -5.98 17.76 19.78
CA ASN A 243 -4.82 17.60 20.67
C ASN A 243 -4.67 16.19 21.25
N ARG A 244 -4.98 15.15 20.47
CA ARG A 244 -4.90 13.71 20.85
C ARG A 244 -3.81 12.95 20.10
N ILE A 245 -2.64 13.57 19.94
CA ILE A 245 -1.53 12.99 19.16
C ILE A 245 -1.05 11.67 19.77
N ASP A 246 -1.06 11.57 21.10
CA ASP A 246 -0.71 10.37 21.88
C ASP A 246 -1.62 9.17 21.59
N ARG A 247 -2.82 9.41 21.07
CA ARG A 247 -3.82 8.37 20.80
C ARG A 247 -3.84 7.85 19.38
N ILE A 248 -3.15 8.53 18.46
CA ILE A 248 -3.22 8.22 17.03
C ILE A 248 -2.86 6.74 16.78
N LEU A 249 -1.73 6.27 17.32
CA LEU A 249 -1.23 4.91 17.13
C LEU A 249 -2.15 3.82 17.71
N ASP A 250 -2.99 4.16 18.68
CA ASP A 250 -3.95 3.22 19.30
C ASP A 250 -5.34 3.28 18.64
N GLU A 251 -5.69 4.43 18.07
CA GLU A 251 -7.06 4.76 17.66
C GLU A 251 -7.32 4.81 16.16
N VAL A 252 -6.28 4.87 15.32
CA VAL A 252 -6.45 4.99 13.86
C VAL A 252 -5.88 3.75 13.19
N VAL A 253 -6.73 2.84 12.73
CA VAL A 253 -6.32 1.55 12.16
C VAL A 253 -6.64 1.47 10.67
N GLY A 254 -5.71 0.94 9.88
CA GLY A 254 -5.91 0.62 8.47
C GLY A 254 -5.77 -0.86 8.18
N ILE A 255 -6.57 -1.38 7.28
CA ILE A 255 -6.45 -2.74 6.75
C ILE A 255 -6.52 -2.64 5.23
N ASP A 256 -5.63 -3.35 4.53
CA ASP A 256 -5.75 -3.52 3.09
C ASP A 256 -5.16 -4.86 2.65
N ILE A 257 -5.66 -5.39 1.53
CA ILE A 257 -5.20 -6.67 0.97
C ILE A 257 -4.00 -6.49 0.03
N ASN A 258 -3.76 -5.28 -0.49
CA ASN A 258 -2.65 -5.00 -1.40
C ASN A 258 -1.39 -4.58 -0.61
N PRO A 259 -0.28 -5.35 -0.69
CA PRO A 259 0.94 -5.01 0.05
C PRO A 259 1.57 -3.66 -0.35
N VAL A 260 1.42 -3.22 -1.61
CA VAL A 260 1.90 -1.89 -2.03
C VAL A 260 1.07 -0.80 -1.38
N ALA A 261 -0.25 -0.98 -1.32
CA ALA A 261 -1.17 -0.04 -0.68
C ALA A 261 -0.86 0.08 0.82
N VAL A 262 -0.67 -1.05 1.51
CA VAL A 262 -0.24 -1.07 2.93
C VAL A 262 1.09 -0.35 3.14
N THR A 263 2.07 -0.56 2.26
CA THR A 263 3.37 0.12 2.34
C THR A 263 3.22 1.63 2.17
N ALA A 264 2.39 2.06 1.21
CA ALA A 264 2.07 3.47 0.99
C ALA A 264 1.30 4.09 2.17
N ALA A 265 0.32 3.37 2.73
CA ALA A 265 -0.42 3.80 3.90
C ALA A 265 0.49 3.93 5.12
N LYS A 266 1.40 2.98 5.38
CA LYS A 266 2.39 3.10 6.45
C LYS A 266 3.29 4.31 6.26
N PHE A 267 3.77 4.56 5.04
CA PHE A 267 4.54 5.74 4.68
C PHE A 267 3.75 7.01 5.03
N ASN A 268 2.52 7.12 4.54
CA ASN A 268 1.72 8.31 4.75
C ASN A 268 1.40 8.52 6.24
N TYR A 269 1.01 7.45 6.92
CA TYR A 269 0.73 7.44 8.35
C TYR A 269 1.92 7.95 9.16
N ILE A 270 3.10 7.35 8.97
CA ILE A 270 4.26 7.67 9.82
C ILE A 270 4.73 9.09 9.60
N PHE A 271 4.69 9.62 8.37
CA PHE A 271 5.11 11.01 8.11
C PHE A 271 4.04 12.05 8.46
N ALA A 272 2.79 11.66 8.70
CA ALA A 272 1.81 12.53 9.33
C ALA A 272 2.09 12.71 10.83
N VAL A 273 2.61 11.66 11.49
CA VAL A 273 2.75 11.58 12.96
C VAL A 273 4.17 11.86 13.47
N TYR A 274 5.18 11.23 12.88
CA TYR A 274 6.57 11.22 13.37
C TYR A 274 7.16 12.63 13.53
N PRO A 275 7.00 13.58 12.58
CA PRO A 275 7.51 14.94 12.77
C PRO A 275 6.84 15.67 13.95
N LEU A 276 5.57 15.36 14.26
CA LEU A 276 4.87 15.92 15.42
C LEU A 276 5.40 15.35 16.74
N LEU A 277 5.72 14.06 16.79
CA LEU A 277 6.31 13.44 17.97
C LEU A 277 7.64 14.13 18.31
N LEU A 278 8.52 14.28 17.32
CA LEU A 278 9.79 14.98 17.49
C LEU A 278 9.60 16.44 17.95
N LYS A 279 8.67 17.17 17.32
CA LYS A 279 8.37 18.57 17.68
C LYS A 279 7.87 18.71 19.12
N ASN A 280 7.15 17.72 19.63
CA ASN A 280 6.67 17.67 21.02
C ASN A 280 7.69 17.08 22.00
N GLY A 281 8.94 16.84 21.57
CA GLY A 281 9.98 16.27 22.42
C GLY A 281 9.77 14.80 22.77
N ILE A 282 8.82 14.12 22.10
CA ILE A 282 8.56 12.69 22.27
C ILE A 282 9.54 11.94 21.38
N LYS A 283 10.47 11.20 21.99
CA LYS A 283 11.39 10.33 21.25
C LYS A 283 10.64 9.08 20.79
N PRO A 284 10.55 8.81 19.47
CA PRO A 284 9.96 7.59 18.95
C PRO A 284 10.69 6.35 19.47
N SER A 285 9.93 5.41 20.00
CA SER A 285 10.42 4.10 20.46
C SER A 285 9.34 3.06 20.25
N ASP A 286 9.71 1.91 19.67
CA ASP A 286 8.83 0.75 19.48
C ASP A 286 7.46 1.08 18.84
N ILE A 287 7.43 2.06 17.93
CA ILE A 287 6.24 2.43 17.17
C ILE A 287 5.86 1.25 16.26
N VAL A 288 4.66 0.73 16.49
CA VAL A 288 3.98 -0.17 15.57
C VAL A 288 2.95 0.66 14.81
N ILE A 289 3.16 0.84 13.51
CA ILE A 289 2.22 1.53 12.62
C ILE A 289 0.99 0.62 12.46
N PRO A 290 -0.22 1.04 12.87
CA PRO A 290 -1.42 0.20 12.91
C PRO A 290 -2.08 0.08 11.52
N VAL A 291 -1.30 -0.35 10.53
CA VAL A 291 -1.78 -0.64 9.17
C VAL A 291 -1.39 -2.07 8.82
N TYR A 292 -2.40 -2.90 8.55
CA TYR A 292 -2.26 -4.36 8.46
C TYR A 292 -2.54 -4.87 7.04
N LEU A 293 -1.72 -5.81 6.59
CA LEU A 293 -1.91 -6.54 5.34
C LEU A 293 -2.81 -7.75 5.61
N GLU A 294 -4.11 -7.57 5.44
CA GLU A 294 -5.13 -8.59 5.72
C GLU A 294 -6.30 -8.44 4.75
N ASP A 295 -7.04 -9.54 4.55
CA ASP A 295 -8.30 -9.50 3.83
C ASP A 295 -9.45 -9.28 4.83
N THR A 296 -10.08 -8.11 4.75
CA THR A 296 -11.19 -7.71 5.64
C THR A 296 -12.34 -8.73 5.68
N LEU A 297 -12.60 -9.46 4.59
CA LEU A 297 -13.68 -10.46 4.59
C LEU A 297 -13.41 -11.63 5.55
N PHE A 298 -12.13 -11.87 5.87
CA PHE A 298 -11.69 -12.95 6.75
C PHE A 298 -11.14 -12.45 8.09
N ILE A 299 -11.29 -11.15 8.38
CA ILE A 299 -10.75 -10.57 9.60
C ILE A 299 -11.47 -11.09 10.84
N SER A 300 -10.71 -11.40 11.89
CA SER A 300 -11.23 -11.87 13.17
C SER A 300 -11.39 -10.71 14.16
N ASP A 301 -12.09 -10.96 15.28
CA ASP A 301 -12.26 -9.98 16.36
C ASP A 301 -10.91 -9.52 17.00
N SER A 302 -9.78 -10.17 16.67
CA SER A 302 -8.44 -9.85 17.20
C SER A 302 -7.93 -8.45 16.82
N VAL A 303 -8.46 -7.83 15.76
CA VAL A 303 -8.10 -6.46 15.37
C VAL A 303 -8.75 -5.41 16.29
N GLY A 304 -9.72 -5.86 17.09
CA GLY A 304 -10.45 -5.05 18.05
C GLY A 304 -11.72 -4.47 17.46
N LYS A 305 -12.46 -3.74 18.31
CA LYS A 305 -13.67 -3.02 17.92
C LYS A 305 -13.40 -1.52 17.82
N PHE A 306 -14.24 -0.86 17.01
CA PHE A 306 -14.11 0.53 16.61
C PHE A 306 -15.46 1.26 16.72
N ASP A 307 -15.39 2.56 16.95
CA ASP A 307 -16.58 3.43 16.99
C ASP A 307 -16.93 3.96 15.60
N LEU A 308 -15.97 3.99 14.68
CA LEU A 308 -16.13 4.43 13.30
C LEU A 308 -15.48 3.43 12.33
N ALA A 309 -16.21 2.99 11.32
CA ALA A 309 -15.66 2.34 10.14
C ALA A 309 -15.82 3.28 8.94
N ILE A 310 -14.72 3.73 8.36
CA ILE A 310 -14.73 4.75 7.32
C ILE A 310 -13.72 4.41 6.22
N GLY A 311 -14.15 4.47 4.96
CA GLY A 311 -13.28 4.08 3.85
C GLY A 311 -13.99 4.16 2.50
N ASN A 312 -13.28 3.78 1.45
CA ASN A 312 -13.83 3.58 0.11
C ASN A 312 -13.55 2.14 -0.34
N PRO A 313 -14.46 1.19 -0.04
CA PRO A 313 -14.25 -0.20 -0.40
C PRO A 313 -14.23 -0.42 -1.93
N PRO A 314 -13.57 -1.48 -2.42
CA PRO A 314 -13.45 -1.77 -3.84
C PRO A 314 -14.80 -2.11 -4.46
N TRP A 315 -15.04 -1.55 -5.65
CA TRP A 315 -16.30 -1.71 -6.40
C TRP A 315 -16.18 -2.83 -7.43
N VAL A 316 -16.10 -4.07 -6.95
CA VAL A 316 -15.94 -5.27 -7.80
C VAL A 316 -17.23 -6.09 -7.79
N ARG A 317 -17.71 -6.51 -8.96
CA ARG A 317 -18.91 -7.35 -9.06
C ARG A 317 -18.59 -8.79 -8.66
N TRP A 318 -19.56 -9.48 -8.05
CA TRP A 318 -19.42 -10.89 -7.71
C TRP A 318 -19.08 -11.74 -8.93
N SER A 319 -19.61 -11.41 -10.12
CA SER A 319 -19.29 -12.08 -11.39
C SER A 319 -17.79 -12.06 -11.73
N ASP A 320 -17.09 -10.98 -11.37
CA ASP A 320 -15.74 -10.68 -11.85
C ASP A 320 -14.66 -11.27 -10.92
N LEU A 321 -15.03 -11.68 -9.70
CA LEU A 321 -14.11 -12.34 -8.78
C LEU A 321 -13.64 -13.71 -9.32
N PRO A 322 -12.44 -14.18 -8.96
CA PRO A 322 -12.00 -15.54 -9.28
C PRO A 322 -12.86 -16.59 -8.59
N MET A 323 -13.00 -17.75 -9.23
CA MET A 323 -13.82 -18.84 -8.71
C MET A 323 -13.33 -19.34 -7.34
N ASP A 324 -12.02 -19.45 -7.14
CA ASP A 324 -11.42 -19.91 -5.89
C ASP A 324 -11.71 -18.91 -4.75
N TYR A 325 -11.61 -17.61 -5.05
CA TYR A 325 -11.93 -16.56 -4.09
C TYR A 325 -13.43 -16.55 -3.72
N LYS A 326 -14.33 -16.69 -4.71
CA LYS A 326 -15.78 -16.84 -4.46
C LYS A 326 -16.07 -18.05 -3.58
N THR A 327 -15.40 -19.17 -3.82
CA THR A 327 -15.57 -20.41 -3.05
C THR A 327 -15.14 -20.19 -1.61
N LYS A 328 -13.94 -19.61 -1.40
CA LYS A 328 -13.43 -19.24 -0.07
C LYS A 328 -14.38 -18.32 0.68
N ILE A 329 -14.93 -17.29 0.03
CA ILE A 329 -15.92 -16.40 0.64
C ILE A 329 -17.18 -17.17 1.06
N LYS A 330 -17.75 -18.00 0.17
CA LYS A 330 -18.97 -18.78 0.45
C LYS A 330 -18.80 -19.78 1.60
N GLU A 331 -17.62 -20.37 1.76
CA GLU A 331 -17.34 -21.32 2.83
C GLU A 331 -17.18 -20.64 4.21
N ASN A 332 -16.66 -19.42 4.24
CA ASN A 332 -16.34 -18.72 5.48
C ASN A 332 -17.44 -17.75 5.95
N LEU A 333 -18.27 -17.23 5.05
CA LEU A 333 -19.44 -16.43 5.42
C LEU A 333 -20.57 -17.35 5.92
N LYS A 334 -20.67 -17.50 7.25
CA LYS A 334 -21.72 -18.28 7.92
C LYS A 334 -23.15 -17.74 7.69
N SER A 335 -23.28 -16.49 7.26
CA SER A 335 -24.55 -15.80 7.08
C SER A 335 -25.21 -16.17 5.74
N LYS A 336 -26.09 -17.17 5.79
CA LYS A 336 -26.95 -17.62 4.68
C LYS A 336 -27.90 -16.56 4.11
N ASP A 337 -27.94 -15.36 4.71
CA ASP A 337 -28.92 -14.31 4.40
C ASP A 337 -28.32 -13.11 3.64
N ILE A 338 -26.99 -13.05 3.42
CA ILE A 338 -26.39 -11.98 2.59
C ILE A 338 -26.54 -12.27 1.10
N PHE A 339 -26.43 -13.54 0.71
CA PHE A 339 -26.63 -13.96 -0.67
C PHE A 339 -28.12 -14.17 -0.91
N SER A 340 -28.69 -13.42 -1.86
CA SER A 340 -30.08 -13.62 -2.23
C SER A 340 -30.31 -15.06 -2.72
N ARG A 341 -31.45 -15.64 -2.34
CA ARG A 341 -31.94 -16.91 -2.92
C ARG A 341 -32.70 -16.70 -4.22
N ASP A 342 -32.83 -15.45 -4.65
CA ASP A 342 -33.59 -15.06 -5.83
C ASP A 342 -32.84 -15.46 -7.11
N THR A 343 -33.59 -15.84 -8.14
CA THR A 343 -33.04 -16.33 -9.43
C THR A 343 -32.79 -15.22 -10.44
N ASN A 344 -33.21 -13.99 -10.14
CA ASN A 344 -33.03 -12.82 -11.00
C ASN A 344 -31.62 -12.22 -10.83
N TYR A 345 -31.01 -11.79 -11.95
CA TYR A 345 -29.63 -11.29 -12.04
C TYR A 345 -29.24 -10.27 -10.95
N GLY A 346 -30.15 -9.36 -10.57
CA GLY A 346 -29.90 -8.31 -9.57
C GLY A 346 -29.79 -8.80 -8.12
N GLY A 347 -30.30 -9.98 -7.79
CA GLY A 347 -30.13 -10.59 -6.46
C GLY A 347 -28.84 -11.42 -6.32
N ILE A 348 -28.25 -11.83 -7.44
CA ILE A 348 -27.15 -12.81 -7.50
C ILE A 348 -25.78 -12.13 -7.63
N ASP A 349 -25.70 -10.96 -8.29
CA ASP A 349 -24.45 -10.25 -8.56
C ASP A 349 -24.16 -9.14 -7.53
N LEU A 350 -23.94 -9.55 -6.27
CA LEU A 350 -23.64 -8.64 -5.17
C LEU A 350 -22.30 -7.91 -5.39
N ASN A 351 -22.19 -6.64 -5.00
CA ASN A 351 -20.90 -5.95 -5.05
C ASN A 351 -20.02 -6.32 -3.83
N LEU A 352 -18.72 -6.50 -4.06
CA LEU A 352 -17.74 -6.75 -3.00
C LEU A 352 -17.77 -5.66 -1.92
N SER A 353 -18.04 -4.41 -2.29
CA SER A 353 -18.18 -3.31 -1.34
C SER A 353 -19.27 -3.52 -0.29
N ALA A 354 -20.40 -4.14 -0.68
CA ALA A 354 -21.49 -4.45 0.24
C ALA A 354 -21.10 -5.56 1.23
N LEU A 355 -20.35 -6.56 0.78
CA LEU A 355 -19.82 -7.63 1.65
C LEU A 355 -18.83 -7.07 2.67
N ILE A 356 -17.92 -6.20 2.23
CA ILE A 356 -16.94 -5.55 3.10
C ILE A 356 -17.64 -4.65 4.12
N ALA A 357 -18.64 -3.87 3.70
CA ALA A 357 -19.42 -3.04 4.62
C ALA A 357 -20.16 -3.88 5.66
N TYR A 358 -20.84 -4.96 5.24
CA TYR A 358 -21.49 -5.89 6.15
C TYR A 358 -20.49 -6.49 7.15
N LYS A 359 -19.35 -6.98 6.65
CA LYS A 359 -18.36 -7.65 7.49
C LYS A 359 -17.69 -6.69 8.47
N SER A 360 -17.45 -5.46 8.05
CA SER A 360 -16.93 -4.40 8.92
C SER A 360 -17.94 -4.05 10.02
N ALA A 361 -19.23 -3.94 9.68
CA ALA A 361 -20.27 -3.68 10.67
C ALA A 361 -20.44 -4.85 11.67
N GLU A 362 -20.34 -6.09 11.22
CA GLU A 362 -20.46 -7.29 12.05
C GLU A 362 -19.22 -7.48 12.97
N ASN A 363 -18.02 -7.39 12.40
CA ASN A 363 -16.78 -7.81 13.06
C ASN A 363 -15.95 -6.67 13.62
N LEU A 364 -16.08 -5.44 13.12
CA LEU A 364 -15.19 -4.35 13.51
C LEU A 364 -15.90 -3.27 14.32
N LEU A 365 -17.22 -3.07 14.19
CA LEU A 365 -17.91 -2.01 14.92
C LEU A 365 -18.35 -2.42 16.34
N ASN A 366 -18.24 -1.47 17.27
CA ASN A 366 -18.93 -1.50 18.55
C ASN A 366 -20.44 -1.41 18.35
N LYS A 367 -21.22 -1.83 19.35
CA LYS A 367 -22.67 -1.61 19.33
C LYS A 367 -22.96 -0.10 19.31
N GLY A 368 -23.60 0.36 18.24
CA GLY A 368 -23.87 1.79 18.03
C GLY A 368 -22.71 2.55 17.37
N GLY A 369 -21.69 1.84 16.86
CA GLY A 369 -20.67 2.41 15.98
C GLY A 369 -21.27 2.93 14.66
N VAL A 370 -20.50 3.81 14.01
CA VAL A 370 -20.89 4.58 12.83
C VAL A 370 -20.24 4.04 11.57
#